data_AF-A0A9X3G8P4-F1
#
_entry.id   AF-A0A9X3G8P4-F1
#
_cell.length_a   1.000
_cell.length_b   1.000
_cell.length_c   1.000
_cell.angle_alpha   90.00
_cell.angle_beta   90.00
_cell.angle_gamma   90.00
#
_symmetry.space_group_name_H-M   'P 1'
#
loop_
_entity.id
_entity.type
_entity.pdbx_description
1 polymer ?
#
loop_
_entity_poly.entity_id
_entity_poly.type
_entity_poly.pdbx_seq_one_letter_code
_entity_poly.pdbx_strand_id
1 'polypeptide(L)'
;MAAPGPDRLSYEVVDVFAPRPYAGNPLAVVFDADELTTEQCQALAFEFHLSETSFLCAATTSDADYRVRIFTPFAELPFAGHPSVGAAHTLVRTGRLPAGRVRQECGVGVLDLTVDDAGATLGGGRPTLEPGPDPAVLAAALGLSAADLADSPVHVAGCGLPFAYLAVQPGAVDRARPDQGALDLLGVGEGVSVLSWDAATATAHARVFAGDLRWGEDPATGSAALGTGVWLAATGLVPADGTTEYTIRQGERLGRPSVLSCTVTAAGGRATAATVAGTVLPIASGTIRVPAR
;
A
#
# COMPACT_ATOMS: atom_id res chain seq x y z
N MET A 1 -39.70 -5.04 5.79
CA MET A 1 -38.65 -6.01 5.43
C MET A 1 -37.86 -5.38 4.30
N ALA A 2 -36.55 -5.18 4.46
CA ALA A 2 -35.70 -4.72 3.36
C ALA A 2 -35.77 -5.76 2.23
N ALA A 3 -35.73 -5.32 0.97
CA ALA A 3 -35.64 -6.24 -0.17
C ALA A 3 -34.41 -7.15 0.01
N PRO A 4 -34.47 -8.43 -0.39
CA PRO A 4 -33.26 -9.25 -0.42
C PRO A 4 -32.24 -8.55 -1.33
N GLY A 5 -31.00 -8.45 -0.86
CA GLY A 5 -29.89 -7.90 -1.65
C GLY A 5 -29.67 -8.71 -2.94
N PRO A 6 -28.86 -8.19 -3.87
CA PRO A 6 -28.63 -8.88 -5.14
C PRO A 6 -27.96 -10.25 -4.92
N ASP A 7 -28.42 -11.29 -5.62
CA ASP A 7 -27.82 -12.63 -5.56
C ASP A 7 -26.40 -12.67 -6.15
N ARG A 8 -26.03 -11.66 -6.96
CA ARG A 8 -24.71 -11.53 -7.57
C ARG A 8 -24.25 -10.07 -7.59
N LEU A 9 -22.95 -9.85 -7.44
CA LEU A 9 -22.31 -8.54 -7.56
C LEU A 9 -21.32 -8.53 -8.72
N SER A 10 -21.19 -7.37 -9.37
CA SER A 10 -20.13 -7.15 -10.36
C SER A 10 -18.80 -6.93 -9.67
N TYR A 11 -17.72 -7.40 -10.30
CA TYR A 11 -16.36 -7.12 -9.84
C TYR A 11 -15.41 -6.89 -11.02
N GLU A 12 -14.30 -6.21 -10.75
CA GLU A 12 -13.11 -6.21 -11.59
C GLU A 12 -11.88 -6.66 -10.79
N VAL A 13 -10.96 -7.37 -11.44
CA VAL A 13 -9.60 -7.56 -10.95
C VAL A 13 -8.71 -6.59 -11.71
N VAL A 14 -7.95 -5.79 -10.97
CA VAL A 14 -7.02 -4.79 -11.51
C VAL A 14 -5.63 -5.04 -10.96
N ASP A 15 -4.62 -4.70 -11.73
CA ASP A 15 -3.23 -4.66 -11.29
C ASP A 15 -2.84 -3.21 -10.96
N VAL A 16 -2.48 -2.95 -9.72
CA VAL A 16 -2.15 -1.60 -9.19
C VAL A 16 -0.64 -1.40 -9.11
N PHE A 17 -0.15 -0.18 -9.38
CA PHE A 17 1.28 0.14 -9.51
C PHE A 17 1.96 -0.66 -10.64
N ALA A 18 1.19 -1.01 -11.66
CA ALA A 18 1.57 -1.99 -12.66
C ALA A 18 2.06 -1.32 -13.95
N PRO A 19 3.34 -1.48 -14.34
CA PRO A 19 3.84 -0.94 -15.60
C PRO A 19 3.33 -1.72 -16.83
N ARG A 20 2.75 -2.91 -16.63
CA ARG A 20 2.18 -3.79 -17.66
C ARG A 20 1.21 -4.79 -17.02
N PRO A 21 0.32 -5.44 -17.80
CA PRO A 21 -0.55 -6.48 -17.28
C PRO A 21 0.23 -7.62 -16.61
N TYR A 22 -0.34 -8.18 -15.55
CA TYR A 22 0.22 -9.24 -14.70
C TYR A 22 1.44 -8.80 -13.88
N ALA A 23 1.66 -7.50 -13.72
CA ALA A 23 2.65 -6.89 -12.84
C ALA A 23 1.96 -6.10 -11.73
N GLY A 24 2.68 -5.42 -10.82
CA GLY A 24 2.01 -4.66 -9.75
C GLY A 24 1.40 -5.53 -8.65
N ASN A 25 0.47 -4.96 -7.89
CA ASN A 25 -0.29 -5.64 -6.83
C ASN A 25 -1.74 -5.90 -7.28
N PRO A 26 -2.20 -7.17 -7.34
CA PRO A 26 -3.53 -7.47 -7.85
C PRO A 26 -4.58 -7.16 -6.79
N LEU A 27 -5.67 -6.52 -7.21
CA LEU A 27 -6.77 -6.09 -6.36
C LEU A 27 -8.10 -6.52 -6.98
N ALA A 28 -8.94 -7.18 -6.19
CA ALA A 28 -10.35 -7.35 -6.54
C ALA A 28 -11.14 -6.12 -6.08
N VAL A 29 -11.93 -5.54 -6.97
CA VAL A 29 -12.82 -4.40 -6.70
C VAL A 29 -14.25 -4.86 -6.92
N VAL A 30 -15.03 -4.97 -5.84
CA VAL A 30 -16.44 -5.38 -5.85
C VAL A 30 -17.32 -4.14 -5.75
N PHE A 31 -18.23 -3.98 -6.71
CA PHE A 31 -19.14 -2.83 -6.76
C PHE A 31 -20.41 -3.06 -5.93
N ASP A 32 -21.06 -1.95 -5.57
CA ASP A 32 -22.44 -1.92 -5.04
C ASP A 32 -22.61 -2.82 -3.79
N ALA A 33 -21.63 -2.75 -2.89
CA ALA A 33 -21.47 -3.64 -1.74
C ALA A 33 -22.17 -3.16 -0.45
N ASP A 34 -23.08 -2.18 -0.55
CA ASP A 34 -23.78 -1.56 0.58
C ASP A 34 -24.50 -2.54 1.51
N GLU A 35 -25.08 -3.59 0.93
CA GLU A 35 -25.93 -4.56 1.63
C GLU A 35 -25.17 -5.80 2.16
N LEU A 36 -23.84 -5.87 1.94
CA LEU A 36 -23.01 -6.98 2.40
C LEU A 36 -22.68 -6.86 3.89
N THR A 37 -22.83 -7.96 4.62
CA THR A 37 -22.30 -8.06 5.99
C THR A 37 -20.77 -8.20 5.98
N THR A 38 -20.13 -7.97 7.13
CA THR A 38 -18.68 -8.18 7.30
C THR A 38 -18.28 -9.61 6.97
N GLU A 39 -19.06 -10.59 7.38
CA GLU A 39 -18.82 -12.01 7.14
C GLU A 39 -18.90 -12.35 5.65
N GLN A 40 -19.85 -11.75 4.92
CA GLN A 40 -19.96 -11.92 3.47
C GLN A 40 -18.76 -11.28 2.75
N CYS A 41 -18.34 -10.07 3.14
CA CYS A 41 -17.13 -9.43 2.60
C CYS A 41 -15.89 -10.30 2.85
N GLN A 42 -15.73 -10.82 4.07
CA GLN A 42 -14.59 -11.66 4.45
C GLN A 42 -14.58 -12.97 3.65
N ALA A 43 -15.73 -13.62 3.47
CA ALA A 43 -15.85 -14.84 2.67
C ALA A 43 -15.49 -14.60 1.20
N LEU A 44 -15.94 -13.48 0.62
CA LEU A 44 -15.60 -13.09 -0.74
C LEU A 44 -14.10 -12.76 -0.90
N ALA A 45 -13.52 -12.02 0.05
CA ALA A 45 -12.09 -11.72 0.04
C ALA A 45 -11.23 -12.99 0.13
N PHE A 46 -11.67 -13.97 0.94
CA PHE A 46 -11.02 -15.27 1.04
C PHE A 46 -11.14 -16.09 -0.26
N GLU A 47 -12.28 -16.03 -0.95
CA GLU A 47 -12.50 -16.69 -2.26
C GLU A 47 -11.61 -16.09 -3.37
N PHE A 48 -11.46 -14.76 -3.41
CA PHE A 48 -10.54 -14.11 -4.36
C PHE A 48 -9.08 -14.46 -4.06
N HIS A 49 -8.73 -14.54 -2.77
CA HIS A 49 -7.39 -14.89 -2.29
C HIS A 49 -6.25 -14.04 -2.88
N LEU A 50 -6.56 -12.79 -3.23
CA LEU A 50 -5.57 -11.75 -3.54
C LEU A 50 -5.11 -11.07 -2.24
N SER A 51 -4.09 -10.21 -2.31
CA SER A 51 -3.59 -9.47 -1.14
C SER A 51 -4.74 -8.76 -0.41
N GLU A 52 -5.58 -8.05 -1.18
CA GLU A 52 -6.78 -7.40 -0.67
C GLU A 52 -7.93 -7.44 -1.70
N THR A 53 -9.13 -7.19 -1.19
CA THR A 53 -10.37 -6.93 -1.92
C THR A 53 -11.00 -5.65 -1.41
N SER A 54 -11.33 -4.74 -2.33
CA SER A 54 -12.05 -3.49 -2.05
C SER A 54 -13.53 -3.65 -2.35
N PHE A 55 -14.37 -3.40 -1.35
CA PHE A 55 -15.83 -3.37 -1.48
C PHE A 55 -16.30 -1.92 -1.50
N LEU A 56 -16.85 -1.49 -2.64
CA LEU A 56 -17.30 -0.12 -2.87
C LEU A 56 -18.75 0.04 -2.40
N CYS A 57 -18.96 1.00 -1.52
CA CYS A 57 -20.26 1.39 -0.96
C CYS A 57 -20.53 2.87 -1.22
N ALA A 58 -21.78 3.28 -1.05
CA ALA A 58 -22.14 4.67 -0.85
C ALA A 58 -21.40 5.25 0.37
N ALA A 59 -20.99 6.52 0.25
CA ALA A 59 -20.45 7.28 1.37
C ALA A 59 -21.49 7.40 2.50
N THR A 60 -21.04 7.36 3.75
CA THR A 60 -21.89 7.61 4.92
C THR A 60 -21.79 9.05 5.41
N THR A 61 -20.82 9.81 4.90
CA THR A 61 -20.61 11.23 5.20
C THR A 61 -20.79 12.07 3.95
N SER A 62 -21.21 13.33 4.11
CA SER A 62 -21.29 14.31 3.00
C SER A 62 -19.93 14.79 2.48
N ASP A 63 -18.86 14.47 3.19
CA ASP A 63 -17.50 14.88 2.87
C ASP A 63 -16.73 13.84 2.04
N ALA A 64 -17.37 12.75 1.64
CA ALA A 64 -16.79 11.74 0.77
C ALA A 64 -17.67 11.48 -0.46
N ASP A 65 -17.02 11.08 -1.55
CA ASP A 65 -17.70 10.75 -2.81
C ASP A 65 -18.12 9.27 -2.83
N TYR A 66 -17.40 8.42 -2.12
CA TYR A 66 -17.71 7.00 -1.91
C TYR A 66 -17.05 6.47 -0.64
N ARG A 67 -17.46 5.28 -0.20
CA ARG A 67 -16.82 4.54 0.87
C ARG A 67 -16.22 3.25 0.33
N VAL A 68 -15.07 2.85 0.85
CA VAL A 68 -14.47 1.54 0.60
C VAL A 68 -14.24 0.79 1.90
N ARG A 69 -14.61 -0.48 1.92
CA ARG A 69 -14.17 -1.44 2.93
C ARG A 69 -13.09 -2.34 2.32
N ILE A 70 -11.99 -2.53 3.03
CA ILE A 70 -10.81 -3.20 2.50
C ILE A 70 -10.60 -4.47 3.33
N PHE A 71 -10.58 -5.60 2.65
CA PHE A 71 -10.39 -6.90 3.30
C PHE A 71 -9.21 -7.59 2.69
N THR A 72 -8.37 -8.12 3.55
CA THR A 72 -7.46 -9.20 3.19
C THR A 72 -8.21 -10.54 3.24
N PRO A 73 -7.59 -11.67 2.85
CA PRO A 73 -8.20 -12.99 3.02
C PRO A 73 -8.58 -13.37 4.46
N PHE A 74 -8.02 -12.72 5.49
CA PHE A 74 -8.25 -13.11 6.89
C PHE A 74 -8.81 -12.01 7.80
N ALA A 75 -8.78 -10.73 7.39
CA ALA A 75 -9.27 -9.62 8.21
C ALA A 75 -9.66 -8.37 7.39
N GLU A 76 -10.54 -7.55 7.96
CA GLU A 76 -10.78 -6.17 7.49
C GLU A 76 -9.63 -5.25 7.93
N LEU A 77 -9.13 -4.42 7.00
CA LEU A 77 -8.15 -3.39 7.27
C LEU A 77 -8.82 -2.01 7.34
N PRO A 78 -8.41 -1.13 8.27
CA PRO A 78 -8.95 0.23 8.33
C PRO A 78 -8.50 1.08 7.13
N PHE A 79 -7.37 0.75 6.52
CA PHE A 79 -6.79 1.45 5.37
C PHE A 79 -5.74 0.58 4.68
N ALA A 80 -5.60 0.73 3.36
CA ALA A 80 -4.46 0.25 2.60
C ALA A 80 -4.23 1.11 1.35
N GLY A 81 -2.96 1.29 0.97
CA GLY A 81 -2.54 2.19 -0.11
C GLY A 81 -2.97 1.72 -1.50
N HIS A 82 -2.51 0.54 -1.93
CA HIS A 82 -2.83 0.02 -3.27
C HIS A 82 -4.34 -0.22 -3.47
N PRO A 83 -5.11 -0.68 -2.46
CA PRO A 83 -6.56 -0.84 -2.60
C PRO A 83 -7.28 0.49 -2.83
N SER A 84 -6.83 1.56 -2.16
CA SER A 84 -7.39 2.91 -2.35
C SER A 84 -7.10 3.47 -3.76
N VAL A 85 -5.88 3.30 -4.25
CA VAL A 85 -5.48 3.70 -5.61
C VAL A 85 -6.29 2.93 -6.67
N GLY A 86 -6.36 1.60 -6.52
CA GLY A 86 -7.09 0.74 -7.45
C GLY A 86 -8.60 0.98 -7.45
N ALA A 87 -9.20 1.17 -6.28
CA ALA A 87 -10.62 1.48 -6.13
C ALA A 87 -10.99 2.81 -6.81
N ALA A 88 -10.26 3.88 -6.49
CA ALA A 88 -10.55 5.21 -7.02
C ALA A 88 -10.41 5.27 -8.55
N HIS A 89 -9.32 4.73 -9.10
CA HIS A 89 -9.14 4.66 -10.55
C HIS A 89 -10.22 3.82 -11.23
N THR A 90 -10.58 2.67 -10.64
CA THR A 90 -11.63 1.82 -11.18
C THR A 90 -12.98 2.52 -11.25
N LEU A 91 -13.36 3.29 -10.21
CA LEU A 91 -14.59 4.09 -10.21
C LEU A 91 -14.59 5.16 -11.31
N VAL A 92 -13.47 5.86 -11.50
CA VAL A 92 -13.35 6.91 -12.52
C VAL A 92 -13.35 6.30 -13.93
N ARG A 93 -12.51 5.31 -14.19
CA ARG A 93 -12.39 4.63 -15.49
C ARG A 93 -13.71 4.00 -15.94
N THR A 94 -14.50 3.46 -15.01
CA THR A 94 -15.81 2.87 -15.33
C THR A 94 -16.94 3.89 -15.44
N GLY A 95 -16.64 5.19 -15.34
CA GLY A 95 -17.61 6.28 -15.47
C GLY A 95 -18.56 6.42 -14.29
N ARG A 96 -18.26 5.77 -13.15
CA ARG A 96 -19.05 5.88 -11.91
C ARG A 96 -18.74 7.16 -11.14
N LEU A 97 -17.53 7.71 -11.30
CA LEU A 97 -17.11 9.01 -10.78
C LEU A 97 -16.40 9.82 -11.87
N PRO A 98 -16.42 11.16 -11.82
CA PRO A 98 -15.61 12.00 -12.70
C PRO A 98 -14.12 11.92 -12.34
N ALA A 99 -13.25 12.11 -13.33
CA ALA A 99 -11.81 12.28 -13.10
C ALA A 99 -11.50 13.58 -12.33
N GLY A 100 -10.32 13.63 -11.71
CA GLY A 100 -9.87 14.76 -10.88
C GLY A 100 -9.81 14.41 -9.41
N ARG A 101 -10.18 15.35 -8.53
CA ARG A 101 -10.13 15.15 -7.08
C ARG A 101 -11.27 14.23 -6.63
N VAL A 102 -10.94 13.20 -5.89
CA VAL A 102 -11.85 12.20 -5.34
C VAL A 102 -11.60 12.06 -3.84
N ARG A 103 -12.67 12.04 -3.04
CA ARG A 103 -12.64 11.85 -1.59
C ARG A 103 -13.17 10.46 -1.23
N GLN A 104 -12.30 9.62 -0.68
CA GLN A 104 -12.61 8.24 -0.29
C GLN A 104 -12.81 8.14 1.22
N GLU A 105 -13.97 7.68 1.67
CA GLU A 105 -14.19 7.25 3.06
C GLU A 105 -13.68 5.82 3.28
N CYS A 106 -12.94 5.60 4.36
CA CYS A 106 -12.51 4.28 4.82
C CYS A 106 -12.36 4.27 6.35
N GLY A 107 -11.85 3.18 6.93
CA GLY A 107 -11.77 2.99 8.38
C GLY A 107 -10.89 4.00 9.14
N VAL A 108 -10.02 4.74 8.44
CA VAL A 108 -9.20 5.83 9.02
C VAL A 108 -9.77 7.23 8.79
N GLY A 109 -10.93 7.36 8.14
CA GLY A 109 -11.57 8.63 7.79
C GLY A 109 -11.63 8.87 6.29
N VAL A 110 -11.64 10.15 5.90
CA VAL A 110 -11.71 10.57 4.50
C VAL A 110 -10.32 10.88 3.97
N LEU A 111 -9.96 10.26 2.84
CA LEU A 111 -8.69 10.42 2.15
C LEU A 111 -8.89 11.20 0.86
N ASP A 112 -7.95 12.09 0.56
CA ASP A 112 -7.90 12.81 -0.71
C ASP A 112 -7.07 12.03 -1.74
N LEU A 113 -7.66 11.83 -2.92
CA LEU A 113 -7.02 11.27 -4.09
C LEU A 113 -7.17 12.22 -5.28
N THR A 114 -6.21 12.17 -6.19
CA THR A 114 -6.34 12.75 -7.53
C THR A 114 -6.24 11.63 -8.55
N VAL A 115 -7.24 11.51 -9.41
CA VAL A 115 -7.38 10.40 -10.37
C VAL A 115 -7.35 10.96 -11.79
N ASP A 116 -6.55 10.32 -12.64
CA ASP A 116 -6.46 10.60 -14.07
C ASP A 116 -6.70 9.32 -14.90
N ASP A 117 -6.49 9.41 -16.22
CA ASP A 117 -6.72 8.28 -17.12
C ASP A 117 -5.79 7.08 -16.82
N ALA A 118 -4.58 7.34 -16.31
CA ALA A 118 -3.54 6.33 -16.12
C ALA A 118 -3.61 5.67 -14.73
N GLY A 119 -4.01 6.41 -13.69
CA GLY A 119 -3.99 5.90 -12.33
C GLY A 119 -4.56 6.87 -11.30
N ALA A 120 -4.13 6.71 -10.05
CA ALA A 120 -4.49 7.62 -8.97
C ALA A 120 -3.27 7.96 -8.10
N THR A 121 -3.24 9.19 -7.61
CA THR A 121 -2.31 9.70 -6.61
C THR A 121 -3.05 9.78 -5.27
N LEU A 122 -2.53 9.07 -4.28
CA LEU A 122 -3.03 9.06 -2.90
C LEU A 122 -2.13 9.94 -2.02
N GLY A 123 -2.74 10.87 -1.29
CA GLY A 123 -2.08 11.58 -0.19
C GLY A 123 -2.03 10.73 1.07
N GLY A 124 -0.86 10.66 1.71
CA GLY A 124 -0.75 10.04 3.03
C GLY A 124 -1.38 10.90 4.13
N GLY A 125 -1.60 10.28 5.29
CA GLY A 125 -2.08 10.96 6.49
C GLY A 125 -1.03 11.87 7.13
N ARG A 126 -1.09 12.06 8.45
CA ARG A 126 -0.04 12.79 9.16
C ARG A 126 1.25 11.96 9.19
N PRO A 127 2.41 12.52 8.81
CA PRO A 127 3.69 11.83 8.94
C PRO A 127 4.01 11.47 10.40
N THR A 128 4.49 10.24 10.61
CA THR A 128 4.97 9.71 11.89
C THR A 128 6.40 9.21 11.74
N LEU A 129 7.20 9.39 12.78
CA LEU A 129 8.59 8.96 12.82
C LEU A 129 8.97 8.63 14.26
N GLU A 130 9.40 7.40 14.47
CA GLU A 130 9.83 6.88 15.76
C GLU A 130 11.21 6.19 15.62
N PRO A 131 12.03 6.16 16.69
CA PRO A 131 13.24 5.35 16.69
C PRO A 131 12.92 3.90 16.34
N GLY A 132 13.72 3.29 15.47
CA GLY A 132 13.57 1.88 15.12
C GLY A 132 14.48 0.96 15.95
N PRO A 133 14.43 -0.35 15.68
CA PRO A 133 15.34 -1.34 16.25
C PRO A 133 16.81 -1.04 15.95
N ASP A 134 17.71 -1.71 16.69
CA ASP A 134 19.11 -1.76 16.30
C ASP A 134 19.27 -2.32 14.87
N PRO A 135 20.01 -1.65 13.97
CA PRO A 135 20.12 -2.07 12.57
C PRO A 135 20.70 -3.48 12.39
N ALA A 136 21.66 -3.89 13.21
CA ALA A 136 22.28 -5.21 13.09
C ALA A 136 21.34 -6.31 13.59
N VAL A 137 20.55 -6.03 14.63
CA VAL A 137 19.51 -6.95 15.11
C VAL A 137 18.40 -7.12 14.07
N LEU A 138 17.92 -6.02 13.46
CA LEU A 138 16.90 -6.09 12.40
C LEU A 138 17.43 -6.81 11.15
N ALA A 139 18.68 -6.56 10.76
CA ALA A 139 19.31 -7.27 9.66
C ALA A 139 19.38 -8.79 9.92
N ALA A 140 19.77 -9.19 11.13
CA ALA A 140 19.82 -10.61 11.51
C ALA A 140 18.43 -11.27 11.46
N ALA A 141 17.37 -10.58 11.92
CA ALA A 141 15.98 -11.04 11.80
C ALA A 141 15.49 -11.17 10.34
N LEU A 142 16.21 -10.56 9.40
CA LEU A 142 15.98 -10.66 7.95
C LEU A 142 16.99 -11.58 7.26
N GLY A 143 17.79 -12.35 8.00
CA GLY A 143 18.80 -13.24 7.44
C GLY A 143 19.96 -12.52 6.74
N LEU A 144 20.20 -11.25 7.08
CA LEU A 144 21.27 -10.42 6.56
C LEU A 144 22.37 -10.23 7.62
N SER A 145 23.55 -9.81 7.17
CA SER A 145 24.70 -9.52 8.04
C SER A 145 24.95 -8.02 8.17
N ALA A 146 25.77 -7.61 9.13
CA ALA A 146 26.17 -6.20 9.28
C ALA A 146 26.91 -5.65 8.04
N ALA A 147 27.58 -6.51 7.26
CA ALA A 147 28.25 -6.11 6.01
C ALA A 147 27.26 -5.74 4.89
N ASP A 148 25.98 -6.07 5.07
CA ASP A 148 24.93 -5.80 4.10
C ASP A 148 24.23 -4.47 4.33
N LEU A 149 24.45 -3.85 5.48
CA LEU A 149 23.83 -2.59 5.84
C LEU A 149 24.37 -1.43 5.00
N ALA A 150 23.50 -0.47 4.71
CA ALA A 150 23.89 0.86 4.30
C ALA A 150 24.08 1.75 5.54
N ASP A 151 24.80 2.86 5.39
CA ASP A 151 25.03 3.82 6.47
C ASP A 151 23.80 4.73 6.65
N SER A 152 22.74 4.20 7.24
CA SER A 152 21.52 4.96 7.56
C SER A 152 20.82 4.38 8.79
N PRO A 153 20.24 5.22 9.65
CA PRO A 153 19.52 4.74 10.83
C PRO A 153 18.22 4.05 10.44
N VAL A 154 17.83 3.07 11.26
CA VAL A 154 16.51 2.45 11.19
C VAL A 154 15.53 3.34 11.95
N HIS A 155 14.43 3.70 11.29
CA HIS A 155 13.28 4.31 11.93
C HIS A 155 12.03 3.49 11.61
N VAL A 156 11.05 3.60 12.50
CA VAL A 156 9.68 3.23 12.20
C VAL A 156 8.99 4.50 11.70
N ALA A 157 8.62 4.53 10.42
CA ALA A 157 8.06 5.72 9.78
C ALA A 157 6.75 5.41 9.05
N GLY A 158 5.85 6.38 9.01
CA GLY A 158 4.55 6.23 8.38
C GLY A 158 3.97 7.55 7.92
N CYS A 159 2.99 7.46 7.04
CA CYS A 159 2.14 8.58 6.64
C CYS A 159 0.74 8.00 6.39
N GLY A 160 0.19 7.39 7.44
CA GLY A 160 -0.82 6.34 7.39
C GLY A 160 -0.40 5.18 8.30
N LEU A 161 0.02 4.06 7.72
CA LEU A 161 0.54 2.91 8.46
C LEU A 161 2.08 3.01 8.65
N PRO A 162 2.61 2.72 9.86
CA PRO A 162 4.05 2.75 10.13
C PRO A 162 4.75 1.43 9.78
N PHE A 163 5.94 1.51 9.20
CA PHE A 163 6.83 0.36 8.91
C PHE A 163 8.24 0.65 9.39
N ALA A 164 9.01 -0.39 9.74
CA ALA A 164 10.46 -0.24 9.94
C ALA A 164 11.20 -0.19 8.59
N TYR A 165 12.15 0.73 8.44
CA TYR A 165 12.96 0.86 7.21
C TYR A 165 14.40 0.44 7.48
N LEU A 166 14.85 -0.62 6.79
CA LEU A 166 16.22 -1.09 6.84
C LEU A 166 16.90 -0.80 5.50
N ALA A 167 17.84 0.16 5.51
CA ALA A 167 18.67 0.46 4.37
C ALA A 167 19.83 -0.54 4.24
N VAL A 168 19.95 -1.16 3.08
CA VAL A 168 20.97 -2.17 2.77
C VAL A 168 21.67 -1.86 1.45
N GLN A 169 22.81 -2.49 1.23
CA GLN A 169 23.51 -2.46 -0.06
C GLN A 169 22.61 -3.04 -1.16
N PRO A 170 22.69 -2.54 -2.42
CA PRO A 170 21.83 -2.99 -3.52
C PRO A 170 21.77 -4.51 -3.72
N GLY A 171 22.92 -5.20 -3.57
CA GLY A 171 23.00 -6.65 -3.71
C GLY A 171 22.40 -7.47 -2.56
N ALA A 172 21.92 -6.83 -1.49
CA ALA A 172 21.42 -7.48 -0.28
C ALA A 172 19.89 -7.52 -0.18
N VAL A 173 19.16 -6.59 -0.82
CA VAL A 173 17.68 -6.50 -0.78
C VAL A 173 17.03 -7.86 -1.07
N ASP A 174 17.47 -8.49 -2.17
CA ASP A 174 16.96 -9.78 -2.65
C ASP A 174 17.32 -10.97 -1.75
N ARG A 175 18.34 -10.83 -0.90
CA ARG A 175 18.77 -11.90 0.01
C ARG A 175 17.97 -11.94 1.29
N ALA A 176 17.21 -10.89 1.62
CA ALA A 176 16.40 -10.85 2.84
C ALA A 176 15.45 -12.05 2.93
N ARG A 177 15.46 -12.72 4.08
CA ARG A 177 14.62 -13.85 4.47
C ARG A 177 14.11 -13.57 5.90
N PRO A 178 12.87 -13.08 6.05
CA PRO A 178 12.35 -12.69 7.36
C PRO A 178 12.13 -13.91 8.26
N ASP A 179 12.47 -13.76 9.54
CA ASP A 179 12.09 -14.65 10.63
C ASP A 179 10.97 -13.97 11.44
N GLN A 180 9.75 -14.52 11.38
CA GLN A 180 8.59 -13.97 12.10
C GLN A 180 8.84 -13.82 13.60
N GLY A 181 9.37 -14.87 14.23
CA GLY A 181 9.52 -14.90 15.69
C GLY A 181 10.56 -13.90 16.16
N ALA A 182 11.58 -13.63 15.34
CA ALA A 182 12.53 -12.55 15.61
C ALA A 182 11.89 -11.17 15.41
N LEU A 183 11.14 -10.95 14.33
CA LEU A 183 10.51 -9.66 14.01
C LEU A 183 9.44 -9.24 15.04
N ASP A 184 8.68 -10.19 15.58
CA ASP A 184 7.65 -9.96 16.62
C ASP A 184 8.22 -9.28 17.87
N LEU A 185 9.52 -9.42 18.12
CA LEU A 185 10.21 -8.88 19.30
C LEU A 185 10.80 -7.48 19.06
N LEU A 186 10.74 -6.96 17.83
CA LEU A 186 11.46 -5.74 17.45
C LEU A 186 10.56 -4.52 17.29
N GLY A 187 9.23 -4.66 17.35
CA GLY A 187 8.34 -3.50 17.24
C GLY A 187 8.44 -2.80 15.88
N VAL A 188 8.31 -3.55 14.80
CA VAL A 188 8.50 -3.07 13.42
C VAL A 188 7.28 -2.36 12.82
N GLY A 189 6.26 -2.05 13.62
CA GLY A 189 4.99 -1.53 13.11
C GLY A 189 4.23 -2.59 12.30
N GLU A 190 3.74 -2.21 11.12
CA GLU A 190 3.01 -3.10 10.20
C GLU A 190 3.92 -4.00 9.35
N GLY A 191 5.24 -3.93 9.54
CA GLY A 191 6.19 -4.77 8.82
C GLY A 191 7.52 -4.07 8.54
N VAL A 192 8.35 -4.69 7.70
CA VAL A 192 9.68 -4.17 7.37
C VAL A 192 9.81 -3.91 5.88
N SER A 193 10.24 -2.70 5.54
CA SER A 193 10.72 -2.34 4.21
C SER A 193 12.24 -2.44 4.18
N VAL A 194 12.75 -3.47 3.48
CA VAL A 194 14.19 -3.64 3.23
C VAL A 194 14.48 -3.01 1.88
N LEU A 195 15.34 -2.00 1.84
CA LEU A 195 15.55 -1.22 0.62
C LEU A 195 17.00 -0.81 0.40
N SER A 196 17.35 -0.59 -0.85
CA SER A 196 18.55 0.16 -1.25
C SER A 196 18.13 1.45 -1.94
N TRP A 197 18.87 2.55 -1.70
CA TRP A 197 18.60 3.87 -2.27
C TRP A 197 19.69 4.28 -3.26
N ASP A 198 19.29 4.67 -4.48
CA ASP A 198 20.13 5.33 -5.46
C ASP A 198 19.78 6.82 -5.53
N ALA A 199 20.68 7.66 -4.99
CA ALA A 199 20.52 9.10 -4.98
C ALA A 199 20.66 9.75 -6.36
N ALA A 200 21.36 9.12 -7.31
CA ALA A 200 21.55 9.68 -8.65
C ALA A 200 20.27 9.62 -9.48
N THR A 201 19.44 8.61 -9.25
CA THR A 201 18.15 8.42 -9.94
C THR A 201 16.94 8.64 -9.04
N ALA A 202 17.15 9.03 -7.77
CA ALA A 202 16.12 9.12 -6.74
C ALA A 202 15.22 7.86 -6.72
N THR A 203 15.84 6.68 -6.72
CA THR A 203 15.14 5.40 -6.83
C THR A 203 15.46 4.47 -5.67
N ALA A 204 14.44 3.93 -5.03
CA ALA A 204 14.58 2.81 -4.11
C ALA A 204 14.25 1.47 -4.82
N HIS A 205 15.03 0.43 -4.55
CA HIS A 205 14.61 -0.95 -4.78
C HIS A 205 14.27 -1.55 -3.42
N ALA A 206 13.02 -1.99 -3.23
CA ALA A 206 12.48 -2.38 -1.95
C ALA A 206 11.81 -3.75 -2.00
N ARG A 207 11.84 -4.44 -0.86
CA ARG A 207 10.98 -5.60 -0.55
C ARG A 207 10.30 -5.33 0.78
N VAL A 208 9.00 -5.56 0.83
CA VAL A 208 8.20 -5.31 2.04
C VAL A 208 7.63 -6.61 2.55
N PHE A 209 7.92 -6.90 3.81
CA PHE A 209 7.41 -8.04 4.54
C PHE A 209 6.41 -7.54 5.58
N ALA A 210 5.15 -7.98 5.47
CA ALA A 210 4.11 -7.57 6.41
C ALA A 210 4.41 -8.10 7.83
N GLY A 211 3.85 -7.44 8.83
CA GLY A 211 4.03 -7.78 10.24
C GLY A 211 3.53 -9.18 10.58
N ASP A 212 2.55 -9.70 9.84
CA ASP A 212 2.17 -11.11 9.88
C ASP A 212 2.57 -11.77 8.54
N LEU A 213 3.63 -12.57 8.55
CA LEU A 213 4.16 -13.25 7.37
C LEU A 213 3.20 -14.28 6.78
N ARG A 214 2.03 -14.56 7.38
CA ARG A 214 0.94 -15.25 6.67
C ARG A 214 0.45 -14.46 5.44
N TRP A 215 0.57 -13.14 5.46
CA TRP A 215 0.38 -12.26 4.30
C TRP A 215 1.54 -12.38 3.31
N GLY A 216 2.70 -12.86 3.77
CA GLY A 216 3.90 -13.03 2.97
C GLY A 216 4.62 -11.71 2.65
N GLU A 217 5.31 -11.72 1.51
CA GLU A 217 5.91 -10.53 0.90
C GLU A 217 4.87 -9.88 -0.03
N ASP A 218 4.68 -8.58 0.11
CA ASP A 218 3.73 -7.83 -0.70
C ASP A 218 4.43 -7.28 -1.96
N PRO A 219 3.86 -7.40 -3.19
CA PRO A 219 4.53 -6.98 -4.41
C PRO A 219 4.53 -5.46 -4.65
N ALA A 220 3.62 -4.71 -4.03
CA ALA A 220 3.64 -3.24 -4.08
C ALA A 220 2.89 -2.63 -2.89
N THR A 221 3.63 -2.08 -1.92
CA THR A 221 3.06 -1.63 -0.65
C THR A 221 2.95 -0.11 -0.61
N GLY A 222 1.83 0.43 -1.10
CA GLY A 222 1.62 1.88 -1.16
C GLY A 222 1.74 2.60 0.19
N SER A 223 1.37 1.95 1.30
CA SER A 223 1.53 2.50 2.64
C SER A 223 3.00 2.61 3.09
N ALA A 224 3.82 1.60 2.80
CA ALA A 224 5.27 1.66 3.05
C ALA A 224 5.97 2.63 2.08
N ALA A 225 5.45 2.81 0.86
CA ALA A 225 5.95 3.81 -0.07
C ALA A 225 5.78 5.23 0.48
N LEU A 226 4.62 5.55 1.05
CA LEU A 226 4.39 6.84 1.71
C LEU A 226 5.36 7.07 2.89
N GLY A 227 5.61 6.05 3.72
CA GLY A 227 6.54 6.15 4.83
C GLY A 227 8.02 6.18 4.41
N THR A 228 8.37 5.65 3.23
CA THR A 228 9.73 5.76 2.66
C THR A 228 10.12 7.23 2.50
N GLY A 229 9.21 8.08 2.01
CA GLY A 229 9.46 9.53 1.91
C GLY A 229 9.75 10.17 3.27
N VAL A 230 8.99 9.79 4.29
CA VAL A 230 9.20 10.27 5.67
C VAL A 230 10.57 9.86 6.20
N TRP A 231 10.97 8.61 5.96
CA TRP A 231 12.28 8.10 6.34
C TRP A 231 13.42 8.77 5.55
N LEU A 232 13.28 8.97 4.24
CA LEU A 232 14.26 9.66 3.40
C LEU A 232 14.52 11.10 3.88
N ALA A 233 13.45 11.84 4.23
CA ALA A 233 13.58 13.19 4.77
C ALA A 233 14.32 13.19 6.12
N ALA A 234 13.95 12.27 7.03
CA ALA A 234 14.55 12.17 8.36
C ALA A 234 16.02 11.75 8.36
N THR A 235 16.44 10.99 7.35
CA THR A 235 17.82 10.51 7.19
C THR A 235 18.70 11.47 6.38
N GLY A 236 18.14 12.54 5.82
CA GLY A 236 18.86 13.49 4.98
C GLY A 236 19.26 12.93 3.61
N LEU A 237 18.62 11.85 3.16
CA LEU A 237 18.84 11.26 1.83
C LEU A 237 18.13 12.03 0.70
N VAL A 238 17.29 13.00 1.07
CA VAL A 238 16.65 13.99 0.19
C VAL A 238 16.83 15.40 0.77
N PRO A 239 16.66 16.47 -0.04
CA PRO A 239 16.72 17.85 0.45
C PRO A 239 15.86 18.12 1.69
N ALA A 240 16.38 18.92 2.62
CA ALA A 240 15.72 19.22 3.90
C ALA A 240 14.42 20.04 3.76
N ASP A 241 14.29 20.80 2.67
CA ASP A 241 13.16 21.69 2.41
C ASP A 241 12.62 21.50 0.98
N GLY A 242 11.31 21.64 0.82
CA GLY A 242 10.63 21.55 -0.47
C GLY A 242 10.07 20.17 -0.77
N THR A 243 9.63 19.97 -2.01
CA THR A 243 9.05 18.70 -2.48
C THR A 243 10.07 17.94 -3.31
N THR A 244 10.32 16.69 -2.96
CA THR A 244 11.20 15.76 -3.70
C THR A 244 10.36 14.66 -4.32
N GLU A 245 10.59 14.40 -5.60
CA GLU A 245 10.05 13.25 -6.32
C GLU A 245 11.02 12.07 -6.26
N TYR A 246 10.51 10.86 -6.12
CA TYR A 246 11.30 9.64 -6.11
C TYR A 246 10.47 8.46 -6.61
N THR A 247 11.16 7.40 -7.01
CA THR A 247 10.53 6.16 -7.49
C THR A 247 10.85 5.00 -6.56
N ILE A 248 9.88 4.14 -6.30
CA ILE A 248 10.10 2.85 -5.64
C ILE A 248 9.84 1.74 -6.64
N ARG A 249 10.78 0.81 -6.73
CA ARG A 249 10.66 -0.47 -7.42
C ARG A 249 10.50 -1.59 -6.40
N GLN A 250 9.47 -2.42 -6.57
CA GLN A 250 9.14 -3.49 -5.64
C GLN A 250 8.56 -4.69 -6.40
N GLY A 251 8.65 -5.88 -5.80
CA GLY A 251 7.95 -7.07 -6.29
C GLY A 251 8.64 -7.84 -7.42
N GLU A 252 9.83 -7.41 -7.86
CA GLU A 252 10.63 -8.13 -8.86
C GLU A 252 10.85 -9.61 -8.48
N ARG A 253 11.14 -9.89 -7.21
CA ARG A 253 11.36 -11.24 -6.70
C ARG A 253 10.12 -12.12 -6.66
N LEU A 254 8.95 -11.52 -6.64
CA LEU A 254 7.66 -12.21 -6.73
C LEU A 254 7.19 -12.39 -8.17
N GLY A 255 7.96 -11.96 -9.16
CA GLY A 255 7.54 -11.93 -10.57
C GLY A 255 6.45 -10.89 -10.84
N ARG A 256 6.24 -9.96 -9.91
CA ARG A 256 5.20 -8.92 -9.93
C ARG A 256 5.87 -7.54 -9.84
N PRO A 257 6.67 -7.15 -10.85
CA PRO A 257 7.41 -5.89 -10.79
C PRO A 257 6.45 -4.70 -10.73
N SER A 258 6.70 -3.79 -9.81
CA SER A 258 5.84 -2.67 -9.48
C SER A 258 6.64 -1.37 -9.49
N VAL A 259 6.01 -0.29 -9.94
CA VAL A 259 6.61 1.04 -9.96
C VAL A 259 5.68 2.01 -9.25
N LEU A 260 6.15 2.57 -8.14
CA LEU A 260 5.44 3.56 -7.35
C LEU A 260 6.12 4.92 -7.50
N SER A 261 5.42 5.88 -8.10
CA SER A 261 5.87 7.27 -8.22
C SER A 261 5.46 8.02 -6.96
N CYS A 262 6.41 8.58 -6.25
CA CYS A 262 6.18 9.12 -4.92
C CYS A 262 6.68 10.55 -4.81
N THR A 263 6.07 11.31 -3.90
CA THR A 263 6.61 12.61 -3.49
C THR A 263 6.69 12.69 -1.98
N VAL A 264 7.65 13.46 -1.48
CA VAL A 264 7.70 13.89 -0.08
C VAL A 264 7.93 15.38 -0.04
N THR A 265 7.12 16.10 0.73
CA THR A 265 7.34 17.50 1.08
C THR A 265 7.96 17.55 2.46
N ALA A 266 9.09 18.24 2.61
CA ALA A 266 9.81 18.40 3.86
C ALA A 266 10.03 19.88 4.21
N ALA A 267 10.15 20.13 5.51
CA ALA A 267 10.61 21.40 6.06
C ALA A 267 11.58 21.13 7.21
N GLY A 268 12.80 21.65 7.13
CA GLY A 268 13.86 21.42 8.12
C GLY A 268 14.18 19.94 8.36
N GLY A 269 14.18 19.12 7.30
CA GLY A 269 14.47 17.68 7.36
C GLY A 269 13.33 16.83 7.92
N ARG A 270 12.13 17.39 8.09
CA ARG A 270 10.94 16.68 8.57
C ARG A 270 9.87 16.66 7.50
N ALA A 271 9.37 15.48 7.16
CA ALA A 271 8.26 15.35 6.22
C ALA A 271 6.99 15.98 6.80
N THR A 272 6.30 16.75 5.96
CA THR A 272 5.00 17.38 6.24
C THR A 272 3.87 16.75 5.44
N ALA A 273 4.19 16.16 4.28
CA ALA A 273 3.27 15.40 3.44
C ALA A 273 4.04 14.37 2.61
N ALA A 274 3.37 13.29 2.22
CA ALA A 274 3.87 12.35 1.22
C ALA A 274 2.72 11.90 0.31
N THR A 275 3.04 11.59 -0.95
CA THR A 275 2.09 11.02 -1.89
C THR A 275 2.66 9.77 -2.55
N VAL A 276 1.78 8.88 -2.97
CA VAL A 276 2.11 7.70 -3.77
C VAL A 276 1.13 7.61 -4.95
N ALA A 277 1.66 7.34 -6.12
CA ALA A 277 0.91 7.24 -7.36
C ALA A 277 1.39 6.04 -8.17
N GLY A 278 0.51 5.55 -9.04
CA GLY A 278 0.92 4.64 -10.10
C GLY A 278 -0.22 4.16 -10.96
N THR A 279 0.16 3.49 -12.03
CA THR A 279 -0.74 2.99 -13.06
C THR A 279 -1.63 1.87 -12.52
N VAL A 280 -2.89 1.88 -12.93
CA VAL A 280 -3.87 0.82 -12.63
C VAL A 280 -4.36 0.23 -13.94
N LEU A 281 -4.24 -1.10 -14.09
CA LEU A 281 -4.59 -1.81 -15.32
C LEU A 281 -5.73 -2.80 -15.05
N PRO A 282 -6.87 -2.72 -15.76
CA PRO A 282 -7.91 -3.73 -15.67
C PRO A 282 -7.45 -5.05 -16.28
N ILE A 283 -7.68 -6.16 -15.58
CA ILE A 283 -7.22 -7.51 -15.98
C ILE A 283 -8.39 -8.44 -16.28
N ALA A 284 -9.38 -8.48 -15.40
CA ALA A 284 -10.55 -9.33 -15.55
C ALA A 284 -11.79 -8.63 -14.99
N SER A 285 -12.96 -9.00 -15.50
CA SER A 285 -14.24 -8.53 -14.97
C SER A 285 -15.26 -9.65 -15.00
N GLY A 286 -16.25 -9.58 -14.12
CA GLY A 286 -17.29 -10.60 -14.04
C GLY A 286 -18.34 -10.32 -12.99
N THR A 287 -19.09 -11.37 -12.64
CA THR A 287 -20.07 -11.34 -11.55
C THR A 287 -19.83 -12.50 -10.60
N ILE A 288 -19.89 -12.23 -9.30
CA ILE A 288 -19.68 -13.21 -8.23
C ILE A 288 -20.98 -13.42 -7.45
N ARG A 289 -21.25 -14.65 -7.00
CA ARG A 289 -22.43 -14.94 -6.18
C ARG A 289 -22.21 -14.43 -4.77
N VAL A 290 -23.23 -13.83 -4.17
CA VAL A 290 -23.17 -13.39 -2.77
C VAL A 290 -23.35 -14.60 -1.85
N PRO A 291 -22.46 -14.84 -0.86
CA PRO A 291 -22.63 -15.92 0.11
C PRO A 291 -23.93 -15.76 0.90
N ALA A 292 -24.52 -16.87 1.32
CA ALA A 292 -25.65 -16.83 2.25
C ALA A 292 -25.23 -16.15 3.57
N ARG A 293 -26.17 -15.44 4.19
CA ARG A 293 -25.98 -14.84 5.52
C ARG A 293 -25.92 -15.91 6.62
#